data_AF-K1U1N3-F1
#
_entry.id   AF-K1U1N3-F1
#
_cell.length_a   1.000
_cell.length_b   1.000
_cell.length_c   1.000
_cell.angle_alpha   90.00
_cell.angle_beta   90.00
_cell.angle_gamma   90.00
#
_symmetry.space_group_name_H-M   'P 1'
#
loop_
_entity.id
_entity.type
_entity.pdbx_description
1 polymer ?
#
loop_
_entity_poly.entity_id
_entity_poly.type
_entity_poly.pdbx_seq_one_letter_code
_entity_poly.pdbx_strand_id
1 'polypeptide(L)'
;DLTKVDLCVANELEERHEYNAWWYCCIPIAVVRPDNLPMPIFIRGDDIEYGLRNCKRLVTLNGICVWHEPFESKYSSSMYYYILRNQCIDNSMHCPGYDANALKADLRSQVMGEVNRYRYKNADLLIRGVRDFLKGIDWLEQTDAEALHKEIMAYGYKAQPVDQLDVPFDYSRYL
;
A
#
# COMPACT_ATOMS: atom_id res chain seq x y z
N ASP A 1 23.13 9.46 15.90
CA ASP A 1 23.84 9.00 17.10
C ASP A 1 23.13 9.60 18.31
N LEU A 2 22.43 8.76 19.07
CA LEU A 2 21.64 9.19 20.23
C LEU A 2 22.52 9.59 21.43
N THR A 3 23.83 9.40 21.37
CA THR A 3 24.75 9.81 22.44
C THR A 3 25.18 11.27 22.33
N LYS A 4 24.75 12.00 21.28
CA LYS A 4 25.11 13.42 21.05
C LYS A 4 23.87 14.30 21.14
N VAL A 5 23.82 15.18 22.14
CA VAL A 5 22.66 16.05 22.41
C VAL A 5 22.26 16.89 21.19
N ASP A 6 23.24 17.49 20.50
CA ASP A 6 22.95 18.33 19.32
C ASP A 6 22.22 17.55 18.21
N LEU A 7 22.56 16.26 18.03
CA LEU A 7 21.89 15.40 17.06
C LEU A 7 20.51 14.95 17.55
N CYS A 8 20.30 14.85 18.86
CA CYS A 8 18.97 14.58 19.41
C CYS A 8 18.03 15.77 19.20
N VAL A 9 18.50 16.99 19.49
CA VAL A 9 17.75 18.23 19.28
C VAL A 9 17.45 18.46 17.80
N ALA A 10 18.39 18.16 16.90
CA ALA A 10 18.16 18.26 15.46
C ALA A 10 17.02 17.36 14.95
N ASN A 11 16.70 16.25 15.63
CA ASN A 11 15.60 15.36 15.23
C ASN A 11 14.21 15.93 15.52
N GLU A 12 14.12 16.99 16.34
CA GLU A 12 12.85 17.66 16.63
C GLU A 12 12.42 18.60 15.50
N LEU A 13 13.27 18.80 14.48
CA LEU A 13 12.98 19.65 13.35
C LEU A 13 11.85 19.04 12.50
N GLU A 14 10.82 19.85 12.29
CA GLU A 14 9.74 19.54 11.36
C GLU A 14 10.23 19.57 9.91
N GLU A 15 10.30 18.39 9.31
CA GLU A 15 10.67 18.18 7.91
C GLU A 15 9.43 18.05 7.02
N ARG A 16 9.59 18.44 5.75
CA ARG A 16 8.51 18.31 4.78
C ARG A 16 8.31 16.83 4.41
N HIS A 17 7.15 16.31 4.76
CA HIS A 17 6.69 14.97 4.42
C HIS A 17 5.26 15.01 3.91
N GLU A 18 4.94 14.13 2.97
CA GLU A 18 3.61 14.04 2.38
C GLU A 18 2.69 13.07 3.14
N TYR A 19 3.25 12.10 3.85
CA TYR A 19 2.53 11.19 4.74
C TYR A 19 3.50 10.49 5.69
N ASN A 20 2.95 9.77 6.67
CA ASN A 20 3.65 8.74 7.42
C ASN A 20 2.67 7.59 7.68
N ALA A 21 3.18 6.37 7.70
CA ALA A 21 2.32 5.20 7.89
C ALA A 21 1.86 5.06 9.35
N TRP A 22 0.76 4.35 9.52
CA TRP A 22 0.04 4.31 10.80
C TRP A 22 0.44 3.17 11.75
N TRP A 23 1.60 2.54 11.56
CA TRP A 23 2.18 1.70 12.62
C TRP A 23 2.40 2.51 13.90
N TYR A 24 2.82 3.78 13.75
CA TYR A 24 2.94 4.77 14.80
C TYR A 24 2.97 6.17 14.18
N CYS A 25 1.84 6.87 14.24
CA CYS A 25 1.71 8.24 13.75
C CYS A 25 0.76 9.01 14.65
N CYS A 26 1.26 10.05 15.32
CA CYS A 26 0.43 10.91 16.17
C CYS A 26 -0.14 12.05 15.35
N ILE A 27 -1.47 12.16 15.33
CA ILE A 27 -2.19 13.19 14.58
C ILE A 27 -2.86 14.13 15.58
N PRO A 28 -2.68 15.46 15.49
CA PRO A 28 -3.36 16.39 16.37
C PRO A 28 -4.88 16.21 16.31
N ILE A 29 -5.56 16.16 17.45
CA ILE A 29 -7.00 15.89 17.50
C ILE A 29 -7.82 16.93 16.70
N ALA A 30 -7.31 18.16 16.54
CA ALA A 30 -7.94 19.21 15.74
C ALA A 30 -8.02 18.87 14.24
N VAL A 31 -7.17 17.96 13.74
CA VAL A 31 -7.21 17.46 12.37
C VAL A 31 -8.34 16.44 12.20
N VAL A 32 -8.60 15.62 13.23
CA VAL A 32 -9.59 14.54 13.20
C VAL A 32 -10.99 15.10 13.47
N ARG A 33 -11.71 15.44 12.41
CA ARG A 33 -13.07 16.01 12.44
C ARG A 33 -14.06 15.11 11.70
N PRO A 34 -15.37 15.21 11.97
CA PRO A 34 -16.39 14.41 11.28
C PRO A 34 -16.37 14.57 9.73
N ASP A 35 -15.94 15.73 9.23
CA ASP A 35 -15.80 16.05 7.81
C ASP A 35 -14.39 15.76 7.24
N ASN A 36 -13.47 15.26 8.08
CA ASN A 36 -12.07 15.03 7.73
C ASN A 36 -11.57 13.69 8.30
N LEU A 37 -12.36 12.64 8.11
CA LEU A 37 -11.96 11.27 8.43
C LEU A 37 -11.15 10.65 7.28
N PRO A 38 -10.39 9.57 7.54
CA PRO A 38 -9.79 8.75 6.48
C PRO A 38 -10.80 8.32 5.43
N MET A 39 -10.33 8.20 4.18
CA MET A 39 -11.15 7.66 3.10
C MET A 39 -11.60 6.23 3.45
N PRO A 40 -12.88 5.86 3.21
CA PRO A 40 -13.39 4.52 3.50
C PRO A 40 -12.96 3.48 2.45
N ILE A 41 -11.68 3.51 2.06
CA ILE A 41 -11.08 2.45 1.26
C ILE A 41 -10.60 1.35 2.21
N PHE A 42 -10.74 0.10 1.77
CA PHE A 42 -10.12 -1.02 2.48
C PHE A 42 -8.57 -0.90 2.43
N ILE A 43 -7.87 -1.89 2.98
CA ILE A 43 -6.40 -1.89 3.16
C ILE A 43 -5.58 -1.22 2.04
N ARG A 44 -4.54 -0.47 2.45
CA ARG A 44 -3.54 0.26 1.64
C ARG A 44 -4.02 1.62 1.15
N GLY A 45 -3.16 2.63 1.25
CA GLY A 45 -3.40 3.94 0.64
C GLY A 45 -4.23 4.90 1.50
N ASP A 46 -4.94 4.40 2.52
CA ASP A 46 -5.69 5.20 3.47
C ASP A 46 -4.78 6.14 4.29
N ASP A 47 -3.61 5.66 4.68
CA ASP A 47 -2.58 6.45 5.36
C ASP A 47 -1.91 7.49 4.43
N ILE A 48 -1.71 7.11 3.16
CA ILE A 48 -1.17 7.99 2.12
C ILE A 48 -2.16 9.13 1.80
N GLU A 49 -3.42 8.80 1.49
CA GLU A 49 -4.48 9.76 1.16
C GLU A 49 -4.69 10.76 2.31
N TYR A 50 -4.80 10.25 3.53
CA TYR A 50 -4.97 11.11 4.70
C TYR A 50 -3.76 12.02 4.93
N GLY A 51 -2.56 11.50 4.68
CA GLY A 51 -1.32 12.27 4.69
C GLY A 51 -1.32 13.36 3.62
N LEU A 52 -1.65 13.05 2.36
CA LEU A 52 -1.66 14.03 1.27
C LEU A 52 -2.57 15.22 1.58
N ARG A 53 -3.71 14.97 2.24
CA ARG A 53 -4.59 16.03 2.74
C ARG A 53 -4.01 16.82 3.91
N ASN A 54 -3.48 16.13 4.92
CA ASN A 54 -3.28 16.72 6.26
C ASN A 54 -1.80 16.89 6.68
N CYS A 55 -0.89 16.12 6.11
CA CYS A 55 0.53 16.13 6.42
C CYS A 55 1.28 17.06 5.46
N LYS A 56 1.84 18.15 6.02
CA LYS A 56 2.76 19.06 5.31
C LYS A 56 4.13 19.09 5.94
N ARG A 57 4.17 18.89 7.26
CA ARG A 57 5.37 18.82 8.07
C ARG A 57 5.19 17.71 9.09
N LEU A 58 6.25 16.94 9.30
CA LEU A 58 6.27 15.80 10.19
C LEU A 58 7.59 15.83 10.96
N VAL A 59 7.55 15.42 12.23
CA VAL A 59 8.75 15.21 13.05
C VAL A 59 8.96 13.70 13.18
N THR A 60 10.15 13.23 12.80
CA THR A 60 10.58 11.83 13.00
C THR A 60 11.63 11.78 14.11
N LEU A 61 11.23 11.30 15.28
CA LEU A 61 12.09 11.29 16.46
C LEU A 61 12.90 9.98 16.53
N ASN A 62 14.23 10.10 16.43
CA ASN A 62 15.12 8.98 16.74
C ASN A 62 14.87 8.50 18.18
N GLY A 63 14.81 7.18 18.37
CA GLY A 63 14.54 6.56 19.66
C GLY A 63 13.06 6.32 19.97
N ILE A 64 12.12 6.87 19.19
CA ILE A 64 10.71 6.48 19.22
C ILE A 64 10.44 5.55 18.03
N CYS A 65 10.28 4.27 18.32
CA CYS A 65 9.97 3.27 17.31
C CYS A 65 9.04 2.20 17.86
N VAL A 66 8.42 1.47 16.94
CA VAL A 66 7.63 0.29 17.24
C VAL A 66 8.24 -0.91 16.56
N TRP A 67 8.16 -2.07 17.21
CA TRP A 67 8.44 -3.34 16.56
C TRP A 67 7.26 -3.67 15.67
N HIS A 68 7.50 -3.75 14.37
CA HIS A 68 6.50 -4.12 13.38
C HIS A 68 7.03 -5.26 12.51
N GLU A 69 6.15 -6.19 12.16
CA GLU A 69 6.51 -7.35 11.34
C GLU A 69 7.01 -6.92 9.95
N PRO A 70 8.12 -7.50 9.44
CA PRO A 70 8.71 -7.13 8.17
C PRO A 70 7.78 -7.44 6.98
N PHE A 71 7.90 -6.65 5.91
CA PHE A 71 7.04 -6.80 4.73
C PHE A 71 7.28 -8.12 3.98
N GLU A 72 8.51 -8.60 3.99
CA GLU A 72 8.94 -9.85 3.36
C GLU A 72 8.22 -11.06 3.91
N SER A 73 7.81 -11.00 5.19
CA SER A 73 7.07 -12.07 5.86
C SER A 73 5.56 -12.03 5.59
N LYS A 74 5.04 -10.93 5.02
CA LYS A 74 3.59 -10.68 4.82
C LYS A 74 3.13 -10.82 3.37
N TYR A 75 3.75 -11.68 2.58
CA TYR A 75 3.35 -11.83 1.18
C TYR A 75 1.87 -12.22 1.06
N SER A 76 1.10 -11.43 0.30
CA SER A 76 -0.27 -11.76 -0.10
C SER A 76 -0.56 -11.25 -1.50
N SER A 77 -1.10 -12.13 -2.35
CA SER A 77 -1.61 -11.76 -3.68
C SER A 77 -2.65 -10.65 -3.64
N SER A 78 -3.45 -10.56 -2.56
CA SER A 78 -4.48 -9.52 -2.46
C SER A 78 -3.91 -8.11 -2.52
N MET A 79 -2.66 -7.92 -2.10
CA MET A 79 -2.01 -6.61 -2.10
C MET A 79 -1.91 -6.04 -3.52
N TYR A 80 -1.76 -6.88 -4.54
CA TYR A 80 -1.68 -6.47 -5.94
C TYR A 80 -3.01 -5.94 -6.48
N TYR A 81 -4.14 -6.35 -5.91
CA TYR A 81 -5.44 -5.77 -6.23
C TYR A 81 -5.57 -4.36 -5.65
N TYR A 82 -5.26 -4.19 -4.36
CA TYR A 82 -5.45 -2.92 -3.67
C TYR A 82 -4.42 -1.85 -4.05
N ILE A 83 -3.16 -2.22 -4.27
CA ILE A 83 -2.08 -1.24 -4.48
C ILE A 83 -2.36 -0.34 -5.68
N LEU A 84 -2.65 -0.93 -6.84
CA LEU A 84 -2.87 -0.15 -8.06
C LEU A 84 -4.26 0.49 -8.08
N ARG A 85 -5.30 -0.19 -7.55
CA ARG A 85 -6.64 0.39 -7.43
C ARG A 85 -6.62 1.66 -6.57
N ASN A 86 -6.05 1.59 -5.37
CA ASN A 86 -6.05 2.71 -4.44
C ASN A 86 -5.06 3.80 -4.89
N GLN A 87 -3.94 3.45 -5.51
CA GLN A 87 -3.07 4.43 -6.18
C GLN A 87 -3.82 5.24 -7.26
N CYS A 88 -4.71 4.60 -8.05
CA CYS A 88 -5.55 5.31 -9.02
C CYS A 88 -6.50 6.30 -8.33
N ILE A 89 -7.11 5.88 -7.21
CA ILE A 89 -7.99 6.73 -6.40
C ILE A 89 -7.21 7.96 -5.92
N ASP A 90 -6.08 7.75 -5.23
CA ASP A 90 -5.23 8.83 -4.68
C ASP A 90 -4.77 9.79 -5.77
N ASN A 91 -4.24 9.26 -6.87
CA ASN A 91 -3.73 10.07 -7.97
C ASN A 91 -4.84 10.89 -8.65
N SER A 92 -6.05 10.35 -8.76
CA SER A 92 -7.18 11.08 -9.36
C SER A 92 -7.57 12.34 -8.59
N MET A 93 -7.27 12.38 -7.29
CA MET A 93 -7.60 13.51 -6.40
C MET A 93 -6.41 14.43 -6.16
N HIS A 94 -5.20 13.88 -6.07
CA HIS A 94 -4.03 14.61 -5.59
C HIS A 94 -2.97 14.86 -6.67
N CYS A 95 -3.07 14.21 -7.84
CA CYS A 95 -2.09 14.30 -8.92
C CYS A 95 -2.76 14.77 -10.22
N PRO A 96 -2.96 16.09 -10.44
CA PRO A 96 -3.62 16.60 -11.65
C PRO A 96 -2.93 16.23 -12.98
N GLY A 97 -1.63 15.91 -12.93
CA GLY A 97 -0.86 15.45 -14.09
C GLY A 97 -0.97 13.94 -14.37
N TYR A 98 -1.67 13.18 -13.53
CA TYR A 98 -1.84 11.74 -13.70
C TYR A 98 -2.98 11.44 -14.68
N ASP A 99 -2.64 11.33 -15.96
CA ASP A 99 -3.59 11.09 -17.04
C ASP A 99 -3.76 9.59 -17.37
N ALA A 100 -4.61 9.30 -18.36
CA ALA A 100 -4.83 7.93 -18.81
C ALA A 100 -3.57 7.26 -19.39
N ASN A 101 -2.58 8.02 -19.87
CA ASN A 101 -1.33 7.46 -20.38
C ASN A 101 -0.40 7.07 -19.24
N ALA A 102 -0.33 7.89 -18.19
CA ALA A 102 0.38 7.56 -16.95
C ALA A 102 -0.19 6.26 -16.33
N LEU A 103 -1.52 6.16 -16.24
CA LEU A 103 -2.19 4.93 -15.76
C LEU A 103 -1.85 3.71 -16.62
N LYS A 104 -1.90 3.83 -17.95
CA LYS A 104 -1.53 2.72 -18.85
C LYS A 104 -0.07 2.31 -18.68
N ALA A 105 0.82 3.27 -18.48
CA ALA A 105 2.25 3.01 -18.26
C ALA A 105 2.48 2.25 -16.95
N ASP A 106 1.85 2.70 -15.85
CA ASP A 106 1.95 2.03 -14.54
C ASP A 106 1.38 0.62 -14.59
N LEU A 107 0.16 0.47 -15.14
CA LEU A 107 -0.48 -0.84 -15.28
C LEU A 107 0.39 -1.78 -16.10
N ARG A 108 0.91 -1.32 -17.26
CA ARG A 108 1.79 -2.13 -18.11
C ARG A 108 3.06 -2.55 -17.38
N SER A 109 3.70 -1.62 -16.66
CA SER A 109 4.92 -1.89 -15.90
C SER A 109 4.70 -2.96 -14.84
N GLN A 110 3.66 -2.79 -14.00
CA GLN A 110 3.36 -3.72 -12.91
C GLN A 110 2.91 -5.10 -13.42
N VAL A 111 2.01 -5.14 -14.41
CA VAL A 111 1.54 -6.38 -15.03
C VAL A 111 2.70 -7.15 -15.67
N MET A 112 3.55 -6.47 -16.43
CA MET A 112 4.71 -7.12 -17.07
C MET A 112 5.69 -7.66 -16.02
N GLY A 113 5.88 -6.94 -14.91
CA GLY A 113 6.68 -7.41 -13.77
C GLY A 113 6.17 -8.73 -13.19
N GLU A 114 4.86 -8.88 -13.01
CA GLU A 114 4.27 -10.12 -12.50
C GLU A 114 4.27 -11.24 -13.55
N VAL A 115 4.02 -10.92 -14.83
CA VAL A 115 4.11 -11.87 -15.94
C VAL A 115 5.52 -12.47 -16.07
N ASN A 116 6.56 -11.64 -15.99
CA ASN A 116 7.96 -12.08 -16.07
C ASN A 116 8.38 -12.97 -14.88
N ARG A 117 7.66 -12.88 -13.76
CA ARG A 117 7.85 -13.74 -12.57
C ARG A 117 6.92 -14.95 -12.55
N TYR A 118 6.17 -15.19 -13.65
CA TYR A 118 5.17 -16.26 -13.76
C TYR A 118 4.02 -16.15 -12.74
N ARG A 119 3.76 -14.94 -12.22
CA ARG A 119 2.71 -14.64 -11.22
C ARG A 119 1.43 -14.15 -11.88
N TYR A 120 0.90 -14.92 -12.82
CA TYR A 120 -0.25 -14.53 -13.65
C TYR A 120 -1.51 -14.16 -12.85
N LYS A 121 -1.77 -14.79 -11.70
CA LYS A 121 -2.92 -14.40 -10.85
C LYS A 121 -2.76 -12.98 -10.30
N ASN A 122 -1.54 -12.56 -9.97
CA ASN A 122 -1.30 -11.19 -9.50
C ASN A 122 -1.44 -10.19 -10.64
N ALA A 123 -0.99 -10.54 -11.84
CA ALA A 123 -1.21 -9.74 -13.04
C ALA A 123 -2.70 -9.50 -13.31
N ASP A 124 -3.53 -10.54 -13.17
CA ASP A 124 -4.98 -10.40 -13.30
C ASP A 124 -5.60 -9.58 -12.16
N LEU A 125 -5.12 -9.73 -10.91
CA LEU A 125 -5.55 -8.90 -9.78
C LEU A 125 -5.23 -7.41 -9.98
N LEU A 126 -4.09 -7.05 -10.56
CA LEU A 126 -3.75 -5.67 -10.93
C LEU A 126 -4.75 -5.10 -11.95
N ILE A 127 -5.03 -5.86 -13.01
CA ILE A 127 -5.99 -5.48 -14.06
C ILE A 127 -7.39 -5.34 -13.46
N ARG A 128 -7.80 -6.27 -12.60
CA ARG A 128 -9.07 -6.22 -11.89
C ARG A 128 -9.16 -4.99 -10.99
N GLY A 129 -8.10 -4.65 -10.27
CA GLY A 129 -8.02 -3.44 -9.43
C GLY A 129 -8.29 -2.18 -10.25
N VAL A 130 -7.63 -2.02 -11.39
CA VAL A 130 -7.90 -0.88 -12.30
C VAL A 130 -9.32 -0.92 -12.86
N ARG A 131 -9.83 -2.09 -13.26
CA ARG A 131 -11.21 -2.23 -13.76
C ARG A 131 -12.24 -1.79 -12.71
N ASP A 132 -12.02 -2.15 -11.46
CA ASP A 132 -12.88 -1.80 -10.34
C ASP A 132 -12.79 -0.30 -10.00
N PHE A 133 -11.60 0.31 -10.07
CA PHE A 133 -11.47 1.77 -10.01
C PHE A 133 -12.28 2.49 -11.10
N LEU A 134 -12.25 1.98 -12.33
CA LEU A 134 -12.98 2.57 -13.46
C LEU A 134 -14.51 2.45 -13.35
N LYS A 135 -15.05 1.65 -12.41
CA LYS A 135 -16.49 1.61 -12.12
C LYS A 135 -16.96 2.87 -11.36
N GLY A 136 -16.04 3.66 -10.81
CA GLY A 136 -16.33 4.91 -10.14
C GLY A 136 -16.72 4.76 -8.66
N ILE A 137 -16.94 5.91 -8.03
CA ILE A 137 -17.18 6.02 -6.59
C ILE A 137 -18.48 5.35 -6.14
N ASP A 138 -19.56 5.46 -6.94
CA ASP A 138 -20.85 4.85 -6.61
C ASP A 138 -20.74 3.34 -6.41
N TRP A 139 -19.92 2.67 -7.22
CA TRP A 139 -19.64 1.25 -7.07
C TRP A 139 -18.83 0.97 -5.80
N LEU A 140 -17.81 1.78 -5.53
CA LEU A 140 -16.96 1.61 -4.35
C LEU A 140 -17.75 1.77 -3.04
N GLU A 141 -18.64 2.75 -2.96
CA GLU A 141 -19.49 3.00 -1.78
C GLU A 141 -20.47 1.85 -1.51
N GLN A 142 -21.00 1.22 -2.56
CA GLN A 142 -21.93 0.10 -2.46
C GLN A 142 -21.24 -1.24 -2.23
N THR A 143 -19.91 -1.28 -2.35
CA THR A 143 -19.14 -2.52 -2.25
C THR A 143 -18.93 -2.92 -0.80
N ASP A 144 -19.36 -4.13 -0.45
CA ASP A 144 -18.96 -4.77 0.79
C ASP A 144 -17.46 -5.13 0.73
N ALA A 145 -16.65 -4.37 1.47
CA ALA A 145 -15.20 -4.52 1.49
C ALA A 145 -14.74 -5.89 2.02
N GLU A 146 -15.45 -6.46 3.00
CA GLU A 146 -15.09 -7.75 3.58
C GLU A 146 -15.39 -8.89 2.61
N ALA A 147 -16.57 -8.87 1.99
CA ALA A 147 -16.97 -9.86 0.99
C ALA A 147 -16.01 -9.83 -0.22
N LEU A 148 -15.71 -8.63 -0.73
CA LEU A 148 -14.74 -8.44 -1.80
C LEU A 148 -13.35 -8.94 -1.37
N HIS A 149 -12.89 -8.62 -0.16
CA HIS A 149 -11.59 -9.06 0.32
C HIS A 149 -11.47 -10.60 0.35
N LYS A 150 -12.50 -11.29 0.84
CA LYS A 150 -12.55 -12.76 0.84
C LYS A 150 -12.45 -13.33 -0.57
N GLU A 151 -13.14 -12.72 -1.54
CA GLU A 151 -13.10 -13.10 -2.95
C GLU A 151 -11.68 -12.94 -3.54
N ILE A 152 -11.07 -11.76 -3.35
CA ILE A 152 -9.71 -11.45 -3.81
C ILE A 152 -8.68 -12.40 -3.19
N MET A 153 -8.79 -12.65 -1.89
CA MET A 153 -7.93 -13.59 -1.18
C MET A 153 -8.08 -15.01 -1.71
N ALA A 154 -9.31 -15.47 -1.99
CA ALA A 154 -9.57 -16.81 -2.52
C ALA A 154 -8.97 -17.00 -3.92
N TYR A 155 -8.98 -15.96 -4.75
CA TYR A 155 -8.45 -16.00 -6.11
C TYR A 155 -6.91 -16.12 -6.15
N GLY A 156 -6.21 -15.41 -5.27
CA GLY A 156 -4.75 -15.27 -5.24
C GLY A 156 -3.96 -16.56 -5.05
N TYR A 157 -2.63 -16.45 -5.08
CA TYR A 157 -1.75 -17.56 -4.72
C TYR A 157 -1.85 -17.85 -3.22
N LYS A 158 -1.77 -19.13 -2.87
CA LYS A 158 -1.74 -19.60 -1.48
C LYS A 158 -0.35 -20.14 -1.18
N ALA A 159 0.24 -19.68 -0.07
CA ALA A 159 1.46 -20.28 0.42
C ALA A 159 1.18 -21.73 0.80
N GLN A 160 2.08 -22.63 0.40
CA GLN A 160 2.05 -24.03 0.75
C GLN A 160 3.35 -24.38 1.47
N PRO A 161 3.30 -25.27 2.47
CA PRO A 161 4.50 -25.84 3.07
C PRO A 161 5.39 -26.49 2.00
N VAL A 162 6.71 -26.33 2.13
CA VAL A 162 7.68 -26.81 1.13
C VAL A 162 7.63 -28.32 0.97
N ASP A 163 7.35 -29.05 2.04
CA ASP A 163 7.17 -30.51 2.08
C ASP A 163 5.95 -31.00 1.29
N GLN A 164 5.02 -30.11 0.93
CA GLN A 164 3.83 -30.43 0.12
C GLN A 164 4.03 -30.14 -1.37
N LEU A 165 5.21 -29.64 -1.77
CA LEU A 165 5.50 -29.35 -3.17
C LEU A 165 6.03 -30.59 -3.89
N ASP A 166 5.48 -30.89 -5.07
CA ASP A 166 5.93 -32.01 -5.93
C ASP A 166 7.36 -31.81 -6.50
N VAL A 167 7.93 -30.61 -6.34
CA VAL A 167 9.26 -30.25 -6.83
C VAL A 167 10.21 -30.14 -5.63
N PRO A 168 11.22 -31.01 -5.51
CA PRO A 168 12.17 -30.93 -4.42
C PRO A 168 12.95 -29.61 -4.47
N PHE A 169 13.21 -29.01 -3.32
CA PHE A 169 14.06 -27.82 -3.23
C PHE A 169 15.52 -28.20 -3.53
N ASP A 170 16.03 -27.77 -4.68
CA ASP A 170 17.38 -28.06 -5.13
C ASP A 170 18.36 -27.00 -4.61
N TYR A 171 18.99 -27.28 -3.47
CA TYR A 171 20.01 -26.42 -2.87
C TYR A 171 21.21 -26.14 -3.81
N SER A 172 21.49 -27.02 -4.78
CA SER A 172 22.66 -26.87 -5.66
C SER A 172 22.55 -25.73 -6.67
N ARG A 173 21.33 -25.21 -6.91
CA ARG A 173 21.10 -24.06 -7.80
C ARG A 173 21.31 -22.69 -7.14
N TYR A 174 21.53 -22.67 -5.82
CA TYR A 174 21.66 -21.45 -5.02
C TYR A 174 23.06 -21.26 -4.40
N LEU A 175 23.99 -22.19 -4.65
CA LEU A 175 25.42 -22.07 -4.34
C LEU A 175 26.19 -21.68 -5.61
#